data_AF-A0A6P1W0P7-F1
#
_entry.id   AF-A0A6P1W0P7-F1
#
_cell.length_a   1.000
_cell.length_b   1.000
_cell.length_c   1.000
_cell.angle_alpha   90.00
_cell.angle_beta   90.00
_cell.angle_gamma   90.00
#
_symmetry.space_group_name_H-M   'P 1'
#
loop_
_entity.id
_entity.type
_entity.pdbx_description
1 polymer ?
#
loop_
_entity_poly.entity_id
_entity_poly.type
_entity_poly.pdbx_seq_one_letter_code
_entity_poly.pdbx_strand_id
1 'polypeptide(L)'
;MNCKNANEQFTEWLSNQLPEAERLELEAHMIGCSDCQQEADSMQQLWRQMGTLPVPEPSERMRVQFNRMLDTYKDTVKAEQPTWLDRFIEQLRTLFTPQGALRLAYSLALIGIGIGAGYWFQDKPTVASQQQIDSLSLQVQEMRQMMLLSLIENPSASERLRAVSYTDEINQANERVVEALLTTLNNDPNVNVRLVTLEALAKLADDSKVRQGLVQSLTQQDSPLVQVALADVMVKLQEKKSIKPLRQMLRQEHLNDLVKTKIQESIKALS
;
A
#
# COMPACT_ATOMS: atom_id res chain seq x y z
N MET A 1 57.50 8.69 12.30
CA MET A 1 57.60 7.23 12.50
C MET A 1 59.07 6.80 12.47
N ASN A 2 59.45 5.76 13.22
CA ASN A 2 60.79 5.16 13.21
C ASN A 2 60.83 3.93 12.28
N CYS A 3 61.99 3.61 11.70
CA CYS A 3 62.14 2.50 10.73
C CYS A 3 61.66 1.14 11.25
N LYS A 4 61.84 0.86 12.56
CA LYS A 4 61.36 -0.39 13.17
C LYS A 4 59.84 -0.52 13.11
N ASN A 5 59.12 0.57 13.37
CA ASN A 5 57.66 0.60 13.32
C ASN A 5 57.15 0.50 11.87
N ALA A 6 57.88 1.11 10.93
CA ALA A 6 57.57 1.00 9.50
C ALA A 6 57.65 -0.46 9.02
N ASN A 7 58.67 -1.20 9.46
CA ASN A 7 58.86 -2.59 9.06
C ASN A 7 57.76 -3.52 9.60
N GLU A 8 57.33 -3.31 10.85
CA GLU A 8 56.21 -4.04 11.45
C GLU A 8 54.89 -3.84 10.67
N GLN A 9 54.68 -2.65 10.09
CA GLN A 9 53.46 -2.30 9.35
C GLN A 9 53.45 -2.73 7.88
N PHE A 10 54.57 -3.21 7.31
CA PHE A 10 54.63 -3.57 5.88
C PHE A 10 53.70 -4.72 5.49
N THR A 11 53.47 -5.70 6.37
CA THR A 11 52.61 -6.86 6.07
C THR A 11 51.13 -6.46 5.97
N GLU A 12 50.68 -5.60 6.88
CA GLU A 12 49.32 -5.05 6.90
C GLU A 12 49.11 -4.07 5.73
N TRP A 13 50.15 -3.31 5.37
CA TRP A 13 50.15 -2.47 4.17
C TRP A 13 49.99 -3.30 2.88
N LEU A 14 50.75 -4.39 2.73
CA LEU A 14 50.67 -5.27 1.55
C LEU A 14 49.35 -6.04 1.44
N SER A 15 48.76 -6.43 2.56
CA SER A 15 47.45 -7.09 2.61
C SER A 15 46.25 -6.13 2.56
N ASN A 16 46.52 -4.82 2.44
CA ASN A 16 45.53 -3.74 2.42
C ASN A 16 44.60 -3.74 3.66
N GLN A 17 45.15 -4.07 4.82
CA GLN A 17 44.46 -4.11 6.12
C GLN A 17 44.82 -2.93 7.02
N LEU A 18 45.80 -2.10 6.61
CA LEU A 18 46.25 -0.95 7.38
C LEU A 18 45.23 0.22 7.29
N PRO A 19 44.87 0.87 8.42
CA PRO A 19 44.01 2.05 8.42
C PRO A 19 44.57 3.20 7.56
N GLU A 20 43.68 3.98 6.94
CA GLU A 20 44.06 5.00 5.95
C GLU A 20 45.02 6.07 6.50
N ALA A 21 44.85 6.47 7.76
CA ALA A 21 45.72 7.44 8.43
C ALA A 21 47.15 6.91 8.59
N GLU A 22 47.31 5.67 9.04
CA GLU A 22 48.61 5.03 9.26
C GLU A 22 49.33 4.72 7.94
N ARG A 23 48.56 4.40 6.89
CA ARG A 23 49.09 4.22 5.53
C ARG A 23 49.74 5.49 5.00
N LEU A 24 49.10 6.65 5.18
CA LEU A 24 49.66 7.94 4.75
C LEU A 24 50.93 8.30 5.53
N GLU A 25 50.98 7.98 6.83
CA GLU A 25 52.20 8.17 7.63
C GLU A 25 53.35 7.25 7.19
N LEU A 26 53.05 6.00 6.84
CA LEU A 26 54.02 5.03 6.32
C LEU A 26 54.55 5.45 4.94
N GLU A 27 53.68 5.87 4.03
CA GLU A 27 54.06 6.38 2.70
C GLU A 27 54.90 7.65 2.79
N ALA A 28 54.55 8.58 3.68
CA ALA A 28 55.35 9.78 3.93
C ALA A 28 56.75 9.43 4.47
N HIS A 29 56.87 8.40 5.32
CA HIS A 29 58.16 7.94 5.83
C HIS A 29 59.02 7.27 4.75
N MET A 30 58.42 6.47 3.87
CA MET A 30 59.14 5.83 2.75
C MET A 30 59.74 6.85 1.78
N ILE A 31 59.09 8.01 1.57
CA ILE A 31 59.65 9.10 0.75
C ILE A 31 60.91 9.71 1.39
N GLY A 32 61.00 9.71 2.73
CA GLY A 32 62.09 10.33 3.48
C GLY A 32 63.26 9.40 3.87
N CYS A 33 63.13 8.08 3.69
CA CYS A 33 64.11 7.09 4.11
C CYS A 33 64.37 6.06 3.00
N SER A 34 65.58 6.09 2.43
CA SER A 34 65.99 5.18 1.34
C SER A 34 65.97 3.70 1.74
N ASP A 35 66.29 3.40 2.99
CA ASP A 35 66.40 2.02 3.47
C ASP A 35 65.02 1.37 3.59
N CYS A 36 64.05 2.10 4.19
CA CYS A 36 62.66 1.66 4.26
C CYS A 36 62.01 1.52 2.88
N GLN A 37 62.38 2.38 1.92
CA GLN A 37 61.89 2.28 0.54
C GLN A 37 62.39 0.99 -0.13
N GLN A 38 63.68 0.67 0.01
CA GLN A 38 64.26 -0.56 -0.54
C GLN A 38 63.64 -1.82 0.08
N GLU A 39 63.42 -1.81 1.40
CA GLU A 39 62.75 -2.92 2.10
C GLU A 39 61.31 -3.11 1.59
N ALA A 40 60.54 -2.03 1.46
CA ALA A 40 59.17 -2.09 0.95
C ALA A 40 59.10 -2.62 -0.49
N ASP A 41 59.99 -2.15 -1.37
CA ASP A 41 60.07 -2.63 -2.76
C ASP A 41 60.41 -4.12 -2.83
N SER A 42 61.34 -4.57 -2.00
CA SER A 42 61.72 -5.99 -1.93
C SER A 42 60.57 -6.89 -1.46
N MET A 43 59.81 -6.44 -0.45
CA MET A 43 58.67 -7.17 0.09
C MET A 43 57.51 -7.19 -0.91
N GLN A 44 57.28 -6.09 -1.62
CA GLN A 44 56.25 -6.02 -2.66
C GLN A 44 56.58 -6.94 -3.85
N GLN A 45 57.85 -7.05 -4.24
CA GLN A 45 58.28 -8.00 -5.26
C GLN A 45 58.05 -9.44 -4.82
N LEU A 46 58.40 -9.79 -3.57
CA LEU A 46 58.16 -11.12 -3.02
C LEU A 46 56.66 -11.45 -2.97
N TRP A 47 55.83 -10.51 -2.53
CA TRP A 47 54.38 -10.67 -2.47
C TRP A 47 53.77 -10.95 -3.85
N ARG A 48 54.22 -10.21 -4.88
CA ARG A 48 53.79 -10.45 -6.27
C ARG A 48 54.21 -11.83 -6.77
N GLN A 49 55.41 -12.31 -6.42
CA GLN A 49 55.89 -13.65 -6.77
C GLN A 49 55.12 -14.76 -6.05
N MET A 50 54.69 -14.54 -4.80
CA MET A 50 53.84 -15.51 -4.10
C MET A 50 52.44 -15.58 -4.72
N GLY A 51 51.91 -14.44 -5.19
CA GLY A 51 50.60 -14.37 -5.86
C GLY A 51 50.53 -15.07 -7.22
N THR A 52 51.67 -15.40 -7.85
CA THR A 52 51.71 -16.14 -9.13
C THR A 52 51.82 -17.65 -8.94
N LEU A 53 51.90 -18.15 -7.71
CA LEU A 53 51.92 -19.58 -7.44
C LEU A 53 50.56 -20.21 -7.81
N PRO A 54 50.54 -21.33 -8.53
CA PRO A 54 49.29 -22.01 -8.86
C PRO A 54 48.64 -22.50 -7.57
N VAL A 55 47.44 -22.01 -7.27
CA VAL A 55 46.63 -22.50 -6.15
C VAL A 55 46.09 -23.88 -6.54
N PRO A 56 46.43 -24.95 -5.81
CA PRO A 56 45.88 -26.27 -6.11
C PRO A 56 44.37 -26.27 -5.83
N GLU A 57 43.57 -26.74 -6.79
CA GLU A 57 42.14 -26.92 -6.55
C GLU A 57 41.93 -27.98 -5.44
N PRO A 58 41.09 -27.69 -4.43
CA PRO A 58 40.82 -28.65 -3.37
C PRO A 58 40.15 -29.90 -3.94
N SER A 59 40.61 -31.07 -3.51
CA SER A 59 40.02 -32.34 -3.96
C SER A 59 38.53 -32.43 -3.60
N GLU A 60 37.73 -33.07 -4.46
CA GLU A 60 36.30 -33.35 -4.21
C GLU A 60 36.04 -34.00 -2.84
N ARG A 61 37.00 -34.82 -2.37
CA ARG A 61 36.91 -35.50 -1.06
C ARG A 61 36.94 -34.54 0.13
N MET A 62 37.66 -33.42 0.02
CA MET A 62 37.74 -32.40 1.07
C MET A 62 36.39 -31.71 1.28
N ARG A 63 35.68 -31.42 0.19
CA ARG A 63 34.34 -30.80 0.24
C ARG A 63 33.33 -31.71 0.94
N VAL A 64 33.37 -33.00 0.64
CA VAL A 64 32.51 -34.01 1.28
C VAL A 64 32.80 -34.14 2.78
N GLN A 65 34.08 -34.15 3.17
CA GLN A 65 34.47 -34.22 4.59
C GLN A 65 34.05 -32.97 5.37
N PHE A 66 34.22 -31.79 4.78
CA PHE A 66 33.80 -30.53 5.39
C PHE A 66 32.29 -30.46 5.59
N ASN A 67 31.49 -30.82 4.57
CA ASN A 67 30.04 -30.83 4.69
C ASN A 67 29.56 -31.82 5.76
N ARG A 68 30.18 -32.99 5.83
CA ARG A 68 29.86 -33.97 6.88
C ARG A 68 30.14 -33.40 8.28
N MET A 69 31.25 -32.69 8.46
CA MET A 69 31.56 -32.02 9.73
C MET A 69 30.53 -30.93 10.07
N LEU A 70 30.12 -30.12 9.09
CA LEU A 70 29.08 -29.10 9.29
C LEU A 70 27.73 -29.70 9.67
N ASP A 71 27.33 -30.80 9.04
CA ASP A 71 26.05 -31.46 9.35
C ASP A 71 26.07 -32.02 10.78
N THR A 72 27.16 -32.68 11.17
CA THR A 72 27.32 -33.15 12.57
C THR A 72 27.27 -32.00 13.58
N TYR A 73 27.87 -30.86 13.26
CA TYR A 73 27.84 -29.68 14.13
C TYR A 73 26.44 -29.05 14.22
N LYS A 74 25.70 -28.99 13.10
CA LYS A 74 24.30 -28.51 13.08
C LYS A 74 23.39 -29.39 13.91
N ASP A 75 23.59 -30.70 13.85
CA ASP A 75 22.79 -31.65 14.61
C ASP A 75 23.06 -31.53 16.11
N THR A 76 24.32 -31.30 16.53
CA THR A 76 24.66 -31.02 17.94
C THR A 76 24.02 -29.73 18.44
N VAL A 77 23.99 -28.66 17.63
CA VAL A 77 23.38 -27.37 18.02
C VAL A 77 21.85 -27.46 18.07
N LYS A 78 21.22 -28.22 17.18
CA LYS A 78 19.75 -28.43 17.20
C LYS A 78 19.30 -29.26 18.40
N ALA A 79 20.07 -30.26 18.80
CA ALA A 79 19.73 -31.13 19.93
C ALA A 79 19.73 -30.39 21.28
N GLU A 80 20.49 -29.29 21.41
CA GLU A 80 20.57 -28.50 22.65
C GLU A 80 19.55 -27.34 22.74
N GLN A 81 18.76 -27.07 21.69
CA GLN A 81 17.69 -26.07 21.75
C GLN A 81 16.31 -26.75 21.84
N PRO A 82 15.79 -27.00 23.06
CA PRO A 82 14.43 -27.50 23.20
C PRO A 82 13.47 -26.48 22.62
N THR A 83 12.77 -26.89 21.57
CA THR A 83 11.78 -26.09 20.86
C THR A 83 10.68 -25.62 21.81
N TRP A 84 10.15 -24.42 21.56
CA TRP A 84 9.08 -23.86 22.40
C TRP A 84 7.85 -24.77 22.51
N LEU A 85 7.57 -25.55 21.45
CA LEU A 85 6.50 -26.55 21.39
C LEU A 85 6.71 -27.69 22.40
N ASP A 86 7.94 -28.17 22.55
CA ASP A 86 8.23 -29.29 23.47
C ASP A 86 8.05 -28.87 24.93
N ARG A 87 8.46 -27.63 25.27
CA ARG A 87 8.20 -27.05 26.59
C ARG A 87 6.71 -26.86 26.87
N PHE A 88 5.96 -26.42 25.84
CA PHE A 88 4.52 -26.24 25.96
C PHE A 88 3.79 -27.57 26.18
N ILE A 89 4.20 -28.64 25.49
CA ILE A 89 3.64 -29.99 25.63
C ILE A 89 3.94 -30.55 27.03
N GLU A 90 5.15 -30.37 27.56
CA GLU A 90 5.44 -30.78 28.94
C GLU A 90 4.62 -29.99 29.97
N GLN A 91 4.49 -28.66 29.81
CA GLN A 91 3.64 -27.85 30.68
C GLN A 91 2.18 -28.31 30.63
N LEU A 92 1.64 -28.62 29.45
CA LEU A 92 0.29 -29.17 29.32
C LEU A 92 0.14 -30.48 30.08
N ARG A 93 1.14 -31.37 30.01
CA ARG A 93 1.11 -32.68 30.67
C ARG A 93 1.10 -32.56 32.20
N THR A 94 1.78 -31.55 32.76
CA THR A 94 1.72 -31.27 34.21
C THR A 94 0.33 -30.79 34.67
N LEU A 95 -0.42 -30.12 33.80
CA LEU A 95 -1.79 -29.69 34.08
C LEU A 95 -2.81 -30.84 34.08
N PHE A 96 -2.51 -31.95 33.40
CA PHE A 96 -3.32 -33.18 33.37
C PHE A 96 -3.02 -34.16 34.53
N THR A 97 -2.17 -33.77 35.50
CA THR A 97 -2.01 -34.53 36.76
C THR A 97 -3.25 -34.35 37.66
N PRO A 98 -3.58 -35.32 38.56
CA PRO A 98 -4.82 -35.27 39.34
C PRO A 98 -4.96 -34.02 40.23
N GLN A 99 -3.84 -33.40 40.64
CA GLN A 99 -3.83 -32.12 41.36
C GLN A 99 -4.03 -30.91 40.43
N GLY A 100 -3.48 -30.94 39.21
CA GLY A 100 -3.66 -29.90 38.18
C GLY A 100 -5.08 -29.88 37.59
N ALA A 101 -5.70 -31.06 37.44
CA ALA A 101 -7.06 -31.21 36.94
C ALA A 101 -8.10 -30.48 37.82
N LEU A 102 -7.95 -30.52 39.15
CA LEU A 102 -8.81 -29.78 40.07
C LEU A 102 -8.67 -28.26 39.89
N ARG A 103 -7.45 -27.75 39.74
CA ARG A 103 -7.20 -26.32 39.52
C ARG A 103 -7.83 -25.82 38.21
N LEU A 104 -7.76 -26.63 37.15
CA LEU A 104 -8.44 -26.35 35.88
C LEU A 104 -9.97 -26.34 36.03
N ALA A 105 -10.54 -27.33 36.74
CA ALA A 105 -11.97 -27.39 36.97
C ALA A 105 -12.51 -26.15 37.71
N TYR A 106 -11.82 -25.68 38.77
CA TYR A 106 -12.20 -24.45 39.47
C TYR A 106 -12.10 -23.20 38.58
N SER A 107 -11.06 -23.11 37.74
CA SER A 107 -10.90 -21.98 36.83
C SER A 107 -12.01 -21.90 35.78
N LEU A 108 -12.37 -23.05 35.19
CA LEU A 108 -13.47 -23.15 34.22
C LEU A 108 -14.82 -22.90 34.86
N ALA A 109 -15.02 -23.35 36.10
CA ALA A 109 -16.25 -23.07 36.85
C ALA A 109 -16.42 -21.57 37.11
N LEU A 110 -15.37 -20.86 37.52
CA LEU A 110 -15.43 -19.41 37.73
C LEU A 110 -15.71 -18.64 36.44
N ILE A 111 -15.08 -19.03 35.33
CA ILE A 111 -15.35 -18.43 34.01
C ILE A 111 -16.80 -18.71 33.59
N GLY A 112 -17.29 -19.94 33.74
CA GLY A 112 -18.66 -20.31 33.43
C GLY A 112 -19.69 -19.54 34.27
N ILE A 113 -19.42 -19.35 35.56
CA ILE A 113 -20.25 -18.51 36.45
C ILE A 113 -20.18 -17.05 36.02
N GLY A 114 -19.00 -16.53 35.68
CA GLY A 114 -18.84 -15.16 35.20
C GLY A 114 -19.59 -14.89 33.90
N ILE A 115 -19.54 -15.82 32.95
CA ILE A 115 -20.29 -15.76 31.68
C ILE A 115 -21.80 -15.89 31.95
N GLY A 116 -22.21 -16.85 32.77
CA GLY A 116 -23.63 -17.07 33.11
C GLY A 116 -24.25 -15.88 33.84
N ALA A 117 -23.54 -15.31 34.82
CA ALA A 117 -23.93 -14.08 35.49
C ALA A 117 -23.91 -12.89 34.52
N GLY A 118 -22.89 -12.81 33.65
CA GLY A 118 -22.81 -11.80 32.60
C GLY A 118 -24.03 -11.81 31.69
N TYR A 119 -24.42 -12.97 31.16
CA TYR A 119 -25.62 -13.11 30.33
C TYR A 119 -26.92 -12.89 31.09
N TRP A 120 -26.99 -13.23 32.39
CA TRP A 120 -28.18 -13.03 33.20
C TRP A 120 -28.39 -11.56 33.61
N PHE A 121 -27.30 -10.84 33.86
CA PHE A 121 -27.28 -9.40 34.17
C PHE A 121 -27.08 -8.52 32.92
N GLN A 122 -27.02 -9.10 31.72
CA GLN A 122 -26.98 -8.33 30.49
C GLN A 122 -28.38 -7.74 30.24
N ASP A 123 -28.61 -6.57 30.83
CA ASP A 123 -29.70 -5.70 30.44
C ASP A 123 -29.65 -5.55 28.91
N LYS A 124 -30.69 -6.02 28.24
CA LYS A 124 -30.82 -5.87 26.79
C LYS A 124 -30.60 -4.39 26.46
N PRO A 125 -29.79 -4.05 25.43
CA PRO A 125 -29.59 -2.66 25.06
C PRO A 125 -30.98 -2.03 24.88
N THR A 126 -31.28 -1.05 25.72
CA THR A 126 -32.59 -0.44 25.78
C THR A 126 -32.84 0.25 24.44
N VAL A 127 -34.08 0.15 23.94
CA VAL A 127 -34.52 0.74 22.66
C VAL A 127 -34.14 2.22 22.55
N ALA A 128 -33.96 2.91 23.68
CA ALA A 128 -33.48 4.28 23.80
C ALA A 128 -32.04 4.50 23.27
N SER A 129 -31.09 3.57 23.49
CA SER A 129 -29.72 3.71 22.94
C SER A 129 -29.67 3.45 21.44
N GLN A 130 -30.49 2.54 20.92
CA GLN A 130 -30.58 2.32 19.48
C GLN A 130 -31.17 3.53 18.76
N GLN A 131 -32.24 4.12 19.32
CA GLN A 131 -32.84 5.35 18.79
C GLN A 131 -31.88 6.54 18.80
N GLN A 132 -31.03 6.66 19.82
CA GLN A 132 -30.00 7.71 19.88
C GLN A 132 -28.95 7.55 18.77
N ILE A 133 -28.49 6.32 18.51
CA ILE A 133 -27.52 6.05 17.43
C ILE A 133 -28.14 6.37 16.06
N ASP A 134 -29.38 5.94 15.83
CA ASP A 134 -30.08 6.21 14.57
C ASP A 134 -30.27 7.72 14.36
N SER A 135 -30.66 8.47 15.40
CA SER A 135 -30.83 9.93 15.32
C SER A 135 -29.52 10.69 15.07
N LEU A 136 -28.41 10.25 15.69
CA LEU A 136 -27.10 10.88 15.50
C LEU A 136 -26.57 10.61 14.08
N SER A 137 -26.82 9.41 13.54
CA SER A 137 -26.42 9.07 12.17
C SER A 137 -27.11 9.95 11.13
N LEU A 138 -28.41 10.22 11.32
CA LEU A 138 -29.19 11.13 10.48
C LEU A 138 -28.67 12.57 10.56
N GLN A 139 -28.35 13.04 11.77
CA GLN A 139 -27.81 14.39 11.97
C GLN A 139 -26.46 14.57 11.26
N VAL A 140 -25.56 13.58 11.36
CA VAL A 140 -24.26 13.62 10.66
C VAL A 140 -24.46 13.61 9.13
N GLN A 141 -25.41 12.82 8.62
CA GLN A 141 -25.71 12.78 7.19
C GLN A 141 -26.24 14.14 6.70
N GLU A 142 -27.13 14.78 7.47
CA GLU A 142 -27.66 16.11 7.14
C GLU A 142 -26.57 17.19 7.17
N MET A 143 -25.68 17.15 8.16
CA MET A 143 -24.51 18.05 8.23
C MET A 143 -23.58 17.88 7.01
N ARG A 144 -23.31 16.64 6.58
CA ARG A 144 -22.52 16.36 5.38
C ARG A 144 -23.19 16.91 4.12
N GLN A 145 -24.50 16.75 3.99
CA GLN A 145 -25.25 17.28 2.85
C GLN A 145 -25.19 18.82 2.80
N MET A 146 -25.37 19.50 3.94
CA MET A 146 -25.25 20.96 4.00
C MET A 146 -23.83 21.43 3.64
N MET A 147 -22.80 20.74 4.12
CA MET A 147 -21.41 21.04 3.77
C MET A 147 -21.18 20.85 2.26
N LEU A 148 -21.64 19.74 1.68
CA LEU A 148 -21.53 19.49 0.25
C LEU A 148 -22.18 20.61 -0.57
N LEU A 149 -23.42 20.98 -0.24
CA LEU A 149 -24.13 22.04 -0.96
C LEU A 149 -23.41 23.38 -0.85
N SER A 150 -22.95 23.74 0.35
CA SER A 150 -22.18 24.97 0.58
C SER A 150 -20.86 25.01 -0.20
N LEU A 151 -20.17 23.87 -0.31
CA LEU A 151 -18.91 23.78 -1.06
C LEU A 151 -19.14 23.75 -2.58
N ILE A 152 -20.24 23.18 -3.07
CA ILE A 152 -20.62 23.21 -4.51
C ILE A 152 -20.90 24.65 -4.99
N GLU A 153 -21.48 25.50 -4.14
CA GLU A 153 -21.76 26.89 -4.50
C GLU A 153 -20.54 27.81 -4.38
N ASN A 154 -19.40 27.29 -3.93
CA ASN A 154 -18.19 28.08 -3.71
C ASN A 154 -17.57 28.56 -5.04
N PRO A 155 -17.05 29.81 -5.12
CA PRO A 155 -16.40 30.31 -6.33
C PRO A 155 -15.11 29.55 -6.70
N SER A 156 -14.44 28.91 -5.75
CA SER A 156 -13.22 28.13 -6.01
C SER A 156 -13.54 26.76 -6.60
N ALA A 157 -12.96 26.46 -7.77
CA ALA A 157 -13.10 25.14 -8.39
C ALA A 157 -12.52 24.01 -7.51
N SER A 158 -11.49 24.28 -6.70
CA SER A 158 -10.93 23.27 -5.79
C SER A 158 -11.91 22.90 -4.68
N GLU A 159 -12.66 23.86 -4.15
CA GLU A 159 -13.69 23.61 -3.14
C GLU A 159 -14.88 22.86 -3.74
N ARG A 160 -15.30 23.20 -4.97
CA ARG A 160 -16.34 22.45 -5.67
C ARG A 160 -15.93 21.01 -5.98
N LEU A 161 -14.68 20.78 -6.39
CA LEU A 161 -14.14 19.42 -6.55
C LEU A 161 -14.16 18.64 -5.23
N ARG A 162 -13.77 19.29 -4.14
CA ARG A 162 -13.82 18.68 -2.80
C ARG A 162 -15.26 18.33 -2.40
N ALA A 163 -16.20 19.22 -2.70
CA ALA A 163 -17.62 18.98 -2.44
C ALA A 163 -18.11 17.69 -3.11
N VAL A 164 -17.75 17.50 -4.38
CA VAL A 164 -18.13 16.31 -5.14
C VAL A 164 -17.48 15.05 -4.57
N SER A 165 -16.24 15.12 -4.07
CA SER A 165 -15.59 13.96 -3.44
C SER A 165 -16.32 13.44 -2.20
N TYR A 166 -17.06 14.29 -1.48
CA TYR A 166 -17.87 13.85 -0.33
C TYR A 166 -19.10 13.04 -0.72
N THR A 167 -19.50 13.01 -1.99
CA THR A 167 -20.63 12.19 -2.45
C THR A 167 -20.41 10.70 -2.18
N ASP A 168 -19.16 10.24 -2.21
CA ASP A 168 -18.79 8.84 -1.91
C ASP A 168 -19.07 8.46 -0.44
N GLU A 169 -19.12 9.44 0.47
CA GLU A 169 -19.38 9.23 1.90
C GLU A 169 -20.86 9.33 2.28
N ILE A 170 -21.73 9.59 1.29
CA ILE A 170 -23.17 9.74 1.49
C ILE A 170 -23.86 8.47 0.99
N ASN A 171 -24.25 7.59 1.91
CA ASN A 171 -24.92 6.32 1.61
C ASN A 171 -26.23 6.49 0.82
N GLN A 172 -26.92 7.61 0.99
CA GLN A 172 -28.13 7.97 0.24
C GLN A 172 -28.12 9.48 -0.06
N ALA A 173 -27.89 9.82 -1.32
CA ALA A 173 -28.09 11.17 -1.82
C ALA A 173 -29.60 11.45 -1.88
N ASN A 174 -30.04 12.53 -1.23
CA ASN A 174 -31.41 13.00 -1.38
C ASN A 174 -31.57 13.73 -2.74
N GLU A 175 -32.81 14.01 -3.11
CA GLU A 175 -33.14 14.65 -4.39
C GLU A 175 -32.43 16.00 -4.58
N ARG A 176 -32.22 16.77 -3.50
CA ARG A 176 -31.50 18.06 -3.53
C ARG A 176 -30.04 17.90 -3.93
N VAL A 177 -29.35 16.89 -3.39
CA VAL A 177 -27.94 16.62 -3.76
C VAL A 177 -27.85 16.18 -5.21
N VAL A 178 -28.76 15.32 -5.67
CA VAL A 178 -28.80 14.88 -7.08
C VAL A 178 -29.02 16.06 -8.02
N GLU A 179 -29.97 16.95 -7.71
CA GLU A 179 -30.25 18.15 -8.50
C GLU A 179 -29.04 19.10 -8.55
N ALA A 180 -28.38 19.31 -7.40
CA ALA A 180 -27.17 20.12 -7.33
C ALA A 180 -26.05 19.54 -8.20
N LEU A 181 -25.79 18.23 -8.13
CA LEU A 181 -24.78 17.56 -8.95
C LEU A 181 -25.12 17.62 -10.45
N LEU A 182 -26.37 17.39 -10.85
CA LEU A 182 -26.77 17.53 -12.26
C LEU A 182 -26.61 18.98 -12.76
N THR A 183 -26.92 19.96 -11.91
CA THR A 183 -26.71 21.38 -12.20
C THR A 183 -25.22 21.68 -12.37
N THR A 184 -24.36 21.16 -11.48
CA THR A 184 -22.91 21.28 -11.57
C THR A 184 -22.36 20.63 -12.85
N LEU A 185 -22.84 19.43 -13.21
CA LEU A 185 -22.44 18.75 -14.44
C LEU A 185 -22.73 19.60 -15.69
N ASN A 186 -23.87 20.28 -15.74
CA ASN A 186 -24.28 21.04 -16.91
C ASN A 186 -23.69 22.45 -16.96
N ASN A 187 -23.48 23.09 -15.81
CA ASN A 187 -23.22 24.53 -15.75
C ASN A 187 -21.87 24.91 -15.14
N ASP A 188 -21.10 23.99 -14.54
CA ASP A 188 -19.82 24.38 -13.96
C ASP A 188 -18.84 24.84 -15.04
N PRO A 189 -18.22 26.03 -14.90
CA PRO A 189 -17.27 26.53 -15.87
C PRO A 189 -16.02 25.66 -15.99
N ASN A 190 -15.67 24.92 -14.94
CA ASN A 190 -14.49 24.06 -14.92
C ASN A 190 -14.82 22.64 -15.43
N VAL A 191 -14.18 22.25 -16.53
CA VAL A 191 -14.32 20.91 -17.14
C VAL A 191 -13.99 19.79 -16.16
N ASN A 192 -12.98 19.95 -15.30
CA ASN A 192 -12.59 18.92 -14.33
C ASN A 192 -13.66 18.72 -13.27
N VAL A 193 -14.31 19.81 -12.81
CA VAL A 193 -15.44 19.70 -11.87
C VAL A 193 -16.55 18.89 -12.53
N ARG A 194 -16.91 19.19 -13.79
CA ARG A 194 -17.93 18.43 -14.53
C ARG A 194 -17.60 16.94 -14.67
N LEU A 195 -16.34 16.59 -14.97
CA LEU A 195 -15.91 15.20 -15.08
C LEU A 195 -16.01 14.44 -13.75
N VAL A 196 -15.52 15.04 -12.66
CA VAL A 196 -15.61 14.40 -11.33
C VAL A 196 -17.09 14.29 -10.88
N THR A 197 -17.91 15.30 -11.18
CA THR A 197 -19.36 15.26 -10.94
C THR A 197 -20.05 14.16 -11.74
N LEU A 198 -19.65 13.95 -13.00
CA LEU A 198 -20.14 12.84 -13.81
C LEU A 198 -19.80 11.49 -13.18
N GLU A 199 -18.57 11.31 -12.69
CA GLU A 199 -18.16 10.08 -12.00
C GLU A 199 -18.96 9.82 -10.73
N ALA A 200 -19.21 10.86 -9.93
CA ALA A 200 -20.07 10.79 -8.75
C ALA A 200 -21.50 10.39 -9.12
N LEU A 201 -22.10 11.05 -10.12
CA LEU A 201 -23.43 10.71 -10.62
C LEU A 201 -23.51 9.28 -11.18
N ALA A 202 -22.45 8.79 -11.83
CA ALA A 202 -22.41 7.42 -12.34
C ALA A 202 -22.45 6.37 -11.22
N LYS A 203 -21.92 6.68 -10.03
CA LYS A 203 -22.03 5.81 -8.84
C LYS A 203 -23.45 5.81 -8.25
N LEU A 204 -24.20 6.89 -8.46
CA LEU A 204 -25.59 7.05 -8.02
C LEU A 204 -26.62 6.60 -9.08
N ALA A 205 -26.17 5.94 -10.15
CA ALA A 205 -27.01 5.60 -11.31
C ALA A 205 -28.09 4.54 -11.05
N ASP A 206 -28.10 3.90 -9.88
CA ASP A 206 -29.23 3.06 -9.45
C ASP A 206 -30.53 3.87 -9.42
N ASP A 207 -30.45 5.16 -9.07
CA ASP A 207 -31.57 6.09 -9.16
C ASP A 207 -31.90 6.39 -10.64
N SER A 208 -33.15 6.08 -11.01
CA SER A 208 -33.71 6.40 -12.33
C SER A 208 -33.67 7.89 -12.68
N LYS A 209 -33.81 8.79 -11.69
CA LYS A 209 -33.74 10.24 -11.90
C LYS A 209 -32.34 10.66 -12.32
N VAL A 210 -31.31 10.07 -11.69
CA VAL A 210 -29.90 10.31 -12.03
C VAL A 210 -29.64 9.87 -13.47
N ARG A 211 -30.04 8.65 -13.86
CA ARG A 211 -29.90 8.16 -15.25
C ARG A 211 -30.59 9.06 -16.25
N GLN A 212 -31.83 9.48 -15.97
CA GLN A 212 -32.56 10.40 -16.83
C GLN A 212 -31.85 11.76 -16.97
N GLY A 213 -31.33 12.30 -15.86
CA GLY A 213 -30.55 13.53 -15.86
C GLY A 213 -29.29 13.42 -16.73
N LEU A 214 -28.51 12.34 -16.57
CA LEU A 214 -27.31 12.09 -17.38
C LEU A 214 -27.64 11.99 -18.89
N VAL A 215 -28.76 11.34 -19.25
CA VAL A 215 -29.22 11.26 -20.63
C VAL A 215 -29.57 12.64 -21.20
N GLN A 216 -30.17 13.53 -20.40
CA GLN A 216 -30.47 14.90 -20.80
C GLN A 216 -29.21 15.76 -20.93
N SER A 217 -28.19 15.51 -20.10
CA SER A 217 -26.92 16.22 -20.13
C SER A 217 -26.14 16.00 -21.43
N LEU A 218 -26.29 14.86 -22.12
CA LEU A 218 -25.57 14.55 -23.36
C LEU A 218 -25.58 15.69 -24.39
N THR A 219 -26.74 16.30 -24.61
CA THR A 219 -26.92 17.36 -25.62
C THR A 219 -26.63 18.77 -25.09
N GLN A 220 -26.31 18.91 -23.81
CA GLN A 220 -26.04 20.20 -23.15
C GLN A 220 -24.54 20.46 -22.95
N GLN A 221 -23.68 19.47 -23.20
CA GLN A 221 -22.25 19.62 -22.99
C GLN A 221 -21.55 20.18 -24.22
N ASP A 222 -20.74 21.20 -24.01
CA ASP A 222 -19.90 21.80 -25.06
C ASP A 222 -18.47 21.24 -25.07
N SER A 223 -18.03 20.61 -23.98
CA SER A 223 -16.67 20.08 -23.87
C SER A 223 -16.56 18.69 -24.53
N PRO A 224 -15.66 18.49 -25.52
CA PRO A 224 -15.44 17.17 -26.12
C PRO A 224 -15.08 16.08 -25.11
N LEU A 225 -14.32 16.43 -24.06
CA LEU A 225 -13.92 15.49 -23.01
C LEU A 225 -15.14 15.02 -22.20
N VAL A 226 -16.03 15.94 -21.82
CA VAL A 226 -17.24 15.59 -21.05
C VAL A 226 -18.24 14.82 -21.91
N GLN A 227 -18.36 15.17 -23.20
CA GLN A 227 -19.21 14.44 -24.15
C GLN A 227 -18.75 12.97 -24.32
N VAL A 228 -17.44 12.75 -24.48
CA VAL A 228 -16.84 11.40 -24.55
C VAL A 228 -17.09 10.64 -23.25
N ALA A 229 -16.82 11.26 -22.09
CA ALA A 229 -17.01 10.63 -20.79
C ALA A 229 -18.47 10.27 -20.53
N LEU A 230 -19.43 11.13 -20.88
CA LEU A 230 -20.85 10.83 -20.79
C LEU A 230 -21.23 9.66 -21.69
N ALA A 231 -20.74 9.62 -22.93
CA ALA A 231 -21.00 8.51 -23.84
C ALA A 231 -20.44 7.18 -23.30
N ASP A 232 -19.28 7.21 -22.63
CA ASP A 232 -18.72 6.06 -21.91
C ASP A 232 -19.61 5.62 -20.75
N VAL A 233 -20.08 6.57 -19.93
CA VAL A 233 -20.98 6.29 -18.81
C VAL A 233 -22.29 5.67 -19.33
N MET A 234 -22.85 6.14 -20.45
CA MET A 234 -24.07 5.54 -21.02
C MET A 234 -23.85 4.07 -21.41
N VAL A 235 -22.71 3.73 -22.00
CA VAL A 235 -22.35 2.35 -22.33
C VAL A 235 -22.17 1.51 -21.07
N LYS A 236 -21.41 2.02 -20.08
CA LYS A 236 -21.17 1.34 -18.81
C LYS A 236 -22.46 1.03 -18.07
N LEU A 237 -23.41 1.96 -18.08
CA LEU A 237 -24.73 1.82 -17.46
C LEU A 237 -25.74 1.06 -18.33
N GLN A 238 -25.38 0.69 -19.56
CA GLN A 238 -26.27 0.09 -20.55
C GLN A 238 -27.56 0.91 -20.79
N GLU A 239 -27.47 2.23 -20.73
CA GLU A 239 -28.63 3.13 -20.79
C GLU A 239 -29.10 3.32 -22.24
N LYS A 240 -29.98 2.43 -22.71
CA LYS A 240 -30.50 2.44 -24.09
C LYS A 240 -31.27 3.71 -24.45
N LYS A 241 -31.84 4.43 -23.47
CA LYS A 241 -32.55 5.70 -23.74
C LYS A 241 -31.60 6.79 -24.26
N SER A 242 -30.29 6.64 -24.06
CA SER A 242 -29.27 7.56 -24.57
C SER A 242 -29.07 7.51 -26.09
N ILE A 243 -29.51 6.44 -26.77
CA ILE A 243 -29.29 6.27 -28.22
C ILE A 243 -29.87 7.44 -29.03
N LYS A 244 -31.06 7.94 -28.65
CA LYS A 244 -31.72 9.04 -29.37
C LYS A 244 -30.94 10.36 -29.20
N PRO A 245 -30.59 10.82 -27.98
CA PRO A 245 -29.68 11.96 -27.78
C PRO A 245 -28.32 11.81 -28.47
N LEU A 246 -27.69 10.63 -28.40
CA LEU A 246 -26.42 10.35 -29.06
C LEU A 246 -26.51 10.53 -30.59
N ARG A 247 -27.59 10.04 -31.21
CA ARG A 247 -27.86 10.27 -32.64
C ARG A 247 -28.11 11.75 -32.97
N GLN A 248 -28.69 12.51 -32.05
CA GLN A 248 -28.89 13.95 -32.22
C GLN A 248 -27.56 14.69 -32.22
N MET A 249 -26.62 14.33 -31.35
CA MET A 249 -25.27 14.91 -31.33
C MET A 249 -24.52 14.70 -32.65
N LEU A 250 -24.63 13.52 -33.27
CA LEU A 250 -24.00 13.23 -34.58
C LEU A 250 -24.49 14.12 -35.74
N ARG A 251 -25.60 14.85 -35.56
CA ARG A 251 -26.14 15.77 -36.57
C ARG A 251 -25.64 17.21 -36.41
N GLN A 252 -24.86 17.50 -35.37
CA GLN A 252 -24.30 18.84 -35.15
C GLN A 252 -23.16 19.10 -36.15
N GLU A 253 -23.19 20.26 -36.84
CA GLU A 253 -22.26 20.59 -37.93
C GLU A 253 -20.80 20.74 -37.49
N HIS A 254 -20.56 21.03 -36.21
CA HIS A 254 -19.22 21.28 -35.65
C HIS A 254 -18.83 20.27 -34.57
N LEU A 255 -19.34 19.04 -34.65
CA LEU A 255 -18.96 17.97 -33.73
C LEU A 255 -17.49 17.56 -33.93
N ASN A 256 -16.74 17.54 -32.85
CA ASN A 256 -15.35 17.08 -32.85
C ASN A 256 -15.23 15.61 -33.32
N ASP A 257 -14.21 15.30 -34.13
CA ASP A 257 -14.03 13.96 -34.72
C ASP A 257 -13.86 12.83 -33.68
N LEU A 258 -13.18 13.11 -32.56
CA LEU A 258 -13.04 12.16 -31.46
C LEU A 258 -14.41 11.84 -30.86
N VAL A 259 -15.21 12.88 -30.61
CA VAL A 259 -16.57 12.74 -30.07
C VAL A 259 -17.44 11.97 -31.04
N LYS A 260 -17.37 12.28 -32.33
CA LYS A 260 -18.12 11.59 -33.39
C LYS A 260 -17.82 10.09 -33.40
N THR A 261 -16.54 9.73 -33.41
CA THR A 261 -16.09 8.33 -33.39
C THR A 261 -16.61 7.64 -32.13
N LYS A 262 -16.43 8.28 -30.97
CA LYS A 262 -16.89 7.73 -29.70
C LYS A 262 -18.38 7.48 -29.64
N ILE A 263 -19.19 8.44 -30.11
CA ILE A 263 -20.65 8.32 -30.12
C ILE A 263 -21.11 7.18 -31.02
N GLN A 264 -20.47 6.99 -32.18
CA GLN A 264 -20.77 5.86 -33.08
C GLN A 264 -20.48 4.52 -32.42
N GLU A 265 -19.33 4.39 -31.73
CA GLU A 265 -18.98 3.20 -30.94
C GLU A 265 -19.99 2.95 -29.82
N SER A 266 -20.34 3.98 -29.05
CA SER A 266 -21.31 3.89 -27.96
C SER A 266 -22.70 3.45 -28.45
N ILE A 267 -23.18 3.99 -29.57
CA ILE A 267 -24.46 3.56 -30.17
C ILE A 267 -24.40 2.08 -30.55
N LYS A 268 -23.30 1.63 -31.19
CA LYS A 268 -23.13 0.23 -31.57
C LYS A 268 -23.09 -0.70 -30.36
N ALA A 269 -22.45 -0.30 -29.27
CA ALA A 269 -22.37 -1.07 -28.03
C ALA A 269 -23.72 -1.17 -27.29
N LEU A 270 -24.60 -0.17 -27.45
CA LEU A 270 -25.94 -0.13 -26.83
C LEU A 270 -27.05 -0.77 -27.68
N SER A 271 -26.72 -1.14 -28.92
CA SER A 271 -27.66 -1.72 -29.91
C SER A 271 -28.14 -3.11 -29.50
#